data_AF-A0A933BFC8-F1
#
_entry.id   AF-A0A933BFC8-F1
#
_cell.length_a   1.000
_cell.length_b   1.000
_cell.length_c   1.000
_cell.angle_alpha   90.00
_cell.angle_beta   90.00
_cell.angle_gamma   90.00
#
_symmetry.space_group_name_H-M   'P 1'
#
loop_
_entity.id
_entity.type
_entity.pdbx_description
1 polymer ?
#
loop_
_entity_poly.entity_id
_entity_poly.type
_entity_poly.pdbx_seq_one_letter_code
_entity_poly.pdbx_strand_id
1 'polypeptide(L)'
;MNIRERKQEAKSPYFRVTEITDETEDASVWGKNFPMQYDGYRRTVDMERTRYGGSEALPRRPTQADPRSVVSQSRIEEDPRLKTMWAGYAFSKDFREERGHAYMLEDQTFTGRHAVPQPGTCMHCHASVYVPYKKLGDGDLIKGFEKMNEMPYSQARKLADHPVSCIDCHSPDTMELRVTRPGFMEGIRALKASQGIKNYDVNATASRQEMRTYVCAQCHVEYHFKGPEKRLVYPWADGIKVENIVAYFDRIGFKDWTHADTGAEVLKAQHPEFEMWSQGVHARSGVSCADCHMPYKRVGA
;
A
#
# COMPACT_ATOMS: atom_id res chain seq x y z
N MET A 1 -39.68 -14.49 1.26
CA MET A 1 -38.48 -14.13 2.03
C MET A 1 -38.87 -13.46 3.33
N ASN A 2 -38.78 -14.19 4.45
CA ASN A 2 -38.99 -13.66 5.79
C ASN A 2 -37.65 -13.30 6.48
N ILE A 3 -37.72 -12.63 7.63
CA ILE A 3 -36.52 -12.19 8.39
C ILE A 3 -35.64 -13.38 8.82
N ARG A 4 -36.22 -14.56 9.07
CA ARG A 4 -35.49 -15.76 9.48
C ARG A 4 -34.69 -16.36 8.32
N GLU A 5 -35.25 -16.39 7.12
CA GLU A 5 -34.55 -16.77 5.89
C GLU A 5 -33.40 -15.82 5.60
N ARG A 6 -33.61 -14.50 5.69
CA ARG A 6 -32.53 -13.51 5.55
C ARG A 6 -31.42 -13.68 6.60
N LYS A 7 -31.78 -14.00 7.85
CA LYS A 7 -30.82 -14.31 8.92
C LYS A 7 -30.08 -15.63 8.67
N GLN A 8 -30.68 -16.57 7.95
CA GLN A 8 -30.08 -17.86 7.63
C GLN A 8 -29.17 -17.77 6.40
N GLU A 9 -29.58 -17.03 5.36
CA GLU A 9 -28.73 -16.61 4.24
C GLU A 9 -27.51 -15.82 4.73
N ALA A 10 -27.69 -14.92 5.70
CA ALA A 10 -26.58 -14.18 6.32
C ALA A 10 -25.55 -15.07 7.04
N LYS A 11 -25.88 -16.32 7.39
CA LYS A 11 -24.93 -17.27 8.00
C LYS A 11 -24.00 -17.93 6.99
N SER A 12 -24.32 -17.88 5.70
CA SER A 12 -23.45 -18.35 4.61
C SER A 12 -23.55 -17.35 3.45
N PRO A 13 -22.91 -16.17 3.61
CA PRO A 13 -23.14 -15.04 2.72
C PRO A 13 -22.61 -15.24 1.29
N TYR A 14 -21.87 -16.32 1.02
CA TYR A 14 -21.34 -16.65 -0.29
C TYR A 14 -21.21 -18.17 -0.49
N PHE A 15 -21.25 -18.59 -1.76
CA PHE A 15 -21.06 -19.99 -2.15
C PHE A 15 -19.56 -20.33 -2.12
N ARG A 16 -19.18 -21.36 -1.35
CA ARG A 16 -17.78 -21.82 -1.22
C ARG A 16 -17.52 -22.95 -2.22
N VAL A 17 -16.89 -22.61 -3.35
CA VAL A 17 -16.47 -23.56 -4.41
C VAL A 17 -15.13 -24.20 -4.07
N THR A 18 -14.22 -23.45 -3.47
CA THR A 18 -12.89 -23.90 -3.05
C THR A 18 -12.63 -23.46 -1.61
N GLU A 19 -11.82 -24.23 -0.88
CA GLU A 19 -11.28 -23.78 0.39
C GLU A 19 -10.27 -22.65 0.15
N ILE A 20 -10.34 -21.62 0.98
CA ILE A 20 -9.37 -20.54 1.07
C ILE A 20 -8.98 -20.41 2.54
N THR A 21 -7.69 -20.20 2.78
CA THR A 21 -7.11 -20.16 4.12
C THR A 21 -6.26 -18.92 4.27
N ASP A 22 -5.71 -18.75 5.47
CA ASP A 22 -4.79 -17.66 5.82
C ASP A 22 -3.38 -17.80 5.21
N GLU A 23 -3.24 -18.73 4.27
CA GLU A 23 -2.05 -18.96 3.45
C GLU A 23 -2.35 -18.85 1.94
N THR A 24 -3.60 -18.63 1.56
CA THR A 24 -4.00 -18.53 0.14
C THR A 24 -3.73 -17.12 -0.38
N GLU A 25 -2.56 -16.91 -1.00
CA GLU A 25 -2.17 -15.60 -1.56
C GLU A 25 -2.59 -15.35 -3.01
N ASP A 26 -2.77 -16.41 -3.82
CA ASP A 26 -3.18 -16.27 -5.21
C ASP A 26 -4.66 -15.86 -5.32
N ALA A 27 -4.89 -14.61 -5.75
CA ALA A 27 -6.23 -14.05 -5.97
C ALA A 27 -7.10 -14.89 -6.92
N SER A 28 -6.52 -15.67 -7.83
CA SER A 28 -7.27 -16.54 -8.76
C SER A 28 -8.06 -17.63 -8.03
N VAL A 29 -7.53 -18.13 -6.91
CA VAL A 29 -8.20 -19.12 -6.06
C VAL A 29 -9.40 -18.47 -5.36
N TRP A 30 -9.24 -17.26 -4.83
CA TRP A 30 -10.33 -16.46 -4.26
C TRP A 30 -11.42 -16.18 -5.30
N GLY A 31 -11.03 -15.91 -6.54
CA GLY A 31 -11.94 -15.67 -7.66
C GLY A 31 -12.88 -16.83 -7.98
N LYS A 32 -12.57 -18.07 -7.58
CA LYS A 32 -13.49 -19.20 -7.70
C LYS A 32 -14.71 -19.04 -6.79
N ASN A 33 -14.52 -18.43 -5.62
CA ASN A 33 -15.60 -18.13 -4.67
C ASN A 33 -16.21 -16.74 -4.91
N PHE A 34 -15.42 -15.79 -5.40
CA PHE A 34 -15.78 -14.37 -5.56
C PHE A 34 -15.51 -13.85 -6.99
N PRO A 35 -16.17 -14.42 -8.03
CA PRO A 35 -15.82 -14.14 -9.41
C PRO A 35 -16.01 -12.67 -9.81
N MET A 36 -17.03 -11.99 -9.28
CA MET A 36 -17.28 -10.58 -9.60
C MET A 36 -16.23 -9.65 -9.00
N GLN A 37 -15.81 -9.92 -7.76
CA GLN A 37 -14.77 -9.15 -7.08
C GLN A 37 -13.41 -9.39 -7.72
N TYR A 38 -13.12 -10.64 -8.08
CA TYR A 38 -11.89 -10.99 -8.79
C TYR A 38 -11.81 -10.37 -10.19
N ASP A 39 -12.93 -10.33 -10.93
CA ASP A 39 -13.00 -9.59 -12.19
C ASP A 39 -12.69 -8.10 -12.01
N GLY A 40 -13.30 -7.46 -11.00
CA GLY A 40 -12.99 -6.07 -10.66
C GLY A 40 -11.52 -5.83 -10.29
N TYR A 41 -10.92 -6.76 -9.53
CA TYR A 41 -9.49 -6.74 -9.21
C TYR A 41 -8.62 -6.85 -10.47
N ARG A 42 -8.97 -7.77 -11.39
CA ARG A 42 -8.22 -7.97 -12.64
C ARG A 42 -8.29 -6.75 -13.56
N ARG A 43 -9.38 -5.98 -13.55
CA ARG A 43 -9.52 -4.74 -14.32
C ARG A 43 -8.58 -3.62 -13.87
N THR A 44 -7.80 -3.79 -12.80
CA THR A 44 -6.71 -2.86 -12.48
C THR A 44 -5.57 -2.89 -13.51
N VAL A 45 -5.61 -3.81 -14.49
CA VAL A 45 -4.77 -3.76 -15.70
C VAL A 45 -5.24 -2.71 -16.71
N ASP A 46 -6.49 -2.25 -16.61
CA ASP A 46 -7.07 -1.30 -17.56
C ASP A 46 -6.41 0.07 -17.40
N MET A 47 -6.05 0.65 -18.54
CA MET A 47 -5.25 1.89 -18.61
C MET A 47 -6.09 3.02 -19.21
N GLU A 48 -6.40 4.03 -18.40
CA GLU A 48 -7.27 5.15 -18.76
C GLU A 48 -6.60 6.50 -18.45
N ARG A 49 -6.63 7.42 -19.41
CA ARG A 49 -6.17 8.80 -19.23
C ARG A 49 -7.28 9.67 -18.66
N THR A 50 -6.95 10.49 -17.67
CA THR A 50 -7.81 11.58 -17.19
C THR A 50 -7.17 12.95 -17.49
N ARG A 51 -7.78 14.04 -17.00
CA ARG A 51 -7.31 15.39 -17.27
C ARG A 51 -5.93 15.70 -16.67
N TYR A 52 -5.60 15.16 -15.51
CA TYR A 52 -4.40 15.53 -14.73
C TYR A 52 -3.50 14.34 -14.33
N GLY A 53 -3.83 13.14 -14.81
CA GLY A 53 -3.13 11.90 -14.53
C GLY A 53 -3.92 10.74 -15.12
N GLY A 54 -3.70 9.54 -14.61
CA GLY A 54 -4.37 8.35 -15.12
C GLY A 54 -3.43 7.17 -15.07
N SER A 55 -3.79 6.09 -15.75
CA SER A 55 -2.97 4.90 -15.86
C SER A 55 -2.40 4.76 -17.27
N GLU A 56 -1.96 5.85 -17.92
CA GLU A 56 -1.57 5.82 -19.33
C GLU A 56 -0.52 4.76 -19.67
N ALA A 57 -0.83 3.97 -20.71
CA ALA A 57 0.05 2.98 -21.31
C ALA A 57 1.01 3.66 -22.29
N LEU A 58 2.29 3.79 -21.95
CA LEU A 58 3.31 4.26 -22.89
C LEU A 58 4.13 3.09 -23.44
N PRO A 59 4.12 2.86 -24.77
CA PRO A 59 5.03 1.92 -25.41
C PRO A 59 6.48 2.33 -25.17
N ARG A 60 7.32 1.34 -24.87
CA ARG A 60 8.76 1.52 -24.70
C ARG A 60 9.48 0.35 -25.34
N ARG A 61 10.70 0.60 -25.84
CA ARG A 61 11.61 -0.47 -26.26
C ARG A 61 12.15 -1.21 -25.02
N PRO A 62 11.90 -2.53 -24.86
CA PRO A 62 12.47 -3.32 -23.77
C PRO A 62 13.99 -3.24 -23.73
N THR A 63 14.55 -3.29 -22.52
CA THR A 63 16.00 -3.38 -22.28
C THR A 63 16.32 -4.63 -21.48
N GLN A 64 17.61 -4.96 -21.32
CA GLN A 64 18.00 -6.07 -20.44
C GLN A 64 17.63 -5.83 -18.96
N ALA A 65 17.63 -4.56 -18.53
CA ALA A 65 17.29 -4.19 -17.15
C ALA A 65 15.77 -4.12 -16.92
N ASP A 66 14.99 -3.88 -17.97
CA ASP A 66 13.54 -3.78 -17.88
C ASP A 66 12.90 -4.36 -19.15
N PRO A 67 12.35 -5.58 -19.08
CA PRO A 67 11.80 -6.28 -20.24
C PRO A 67 10.41 -5.78 -20.65
N ARG A 68 9.80 -4.85 -19.89
CA ARG A 68 8.45 -4.36 -20.17
C ARG A 68 8.43 -3.55 -21.48
N SER A 69 7.48 -3.88 -22.35
CA SER A 69 7.20 -3.14 -23.59
C SER A 69 6.21 -1.99 -23.39
N VAL A 70 5.54 -1.94 -22.22
CA VAL A 70 4.58 -0.91 -21.84
C VAL A 70 4.83 -0.50 -20.40
N VAL A 71 4.97 0.79 -20.16
CA VAL A 71 5.21 1.39 -18.84
C VAL A 71 4.33 2.62 -18.64
N SER A 72 4.17 3.09 -17.41
CA SER A 72 3.50 4.36 -17.14
C SER A 72 4.37 5.58 -17.48
N GLN A 73 3.73 6.75 -17.57
CA GLN A 73 4.38 8.01 -17.90
C GLN A 73 5.50 8.36 -16.91
N SER A 74 6.66 8.77 -17.43
CA SER A 74 7.77 9.23 -16.60
C SER A 74 7.53 10.68 -16.15
N ARG A 75 7.30 10.87 -14.86
CA ARG A 75 7.10 12.20 -14.26
C ARG A 75 8.38 13.04 -14.29
N ILE A 76 9.55 12.41 -14.18
CA ILE A 76 10.83 13.11 -14.26
C ILE A 76 11.26 13.47 -15.69
N GLU A 77 10.61 12.89 -16.71
CA GLU A 77 10.74 13.34 -18.10
C GLU A 77 9.74 14.45 -18.41
N GLU A 78 8.52 14.37 -17.86
CA GLU A 78 7.50 15.41 -17.98
C GLU A 78 7.90 16.71 -17.27
N ASP A 79 8.41 16.61 -16.03
CA ASP A 79 8.93 17.74 -15.27
C ASP A 79 10.40 17.50 -14.86
N PRO A 80 11.36 17.98 -15.68
CA PRO A 80 12.79 17.84 -15.38
C PRO A 80 13.22 18.47 -14.06
N ARG A 81 12.43 19.41 -13.49
CA ARG A 81 12.74 20.01 -12.19
C ARG A 81 12.73 18.97 -11.07
N LEU A 82 11.95 17.89 -11.21
CA LEU A 82 11.96 16.77 -10.26
C LEU A 82 13.32 16.11 -10.17
N LYS A 83 14.06 16.00 -11.29
CA LYS A 83 15.44 15.47 -11.28
C LYS A 83 16.37 16.37 -10.48
N THR A 84 16.22 17.69 -10.64
CA THR A 84 16.98 18.68 -9.87
C THR A 84 16.62 18.63 -8.39
N MET A 85 15.33 18.67 -8.04
CA MET A 85 14.86 18.65 -6.64
C MET A 85 15.28 17.37 -5.90
N TRP A 86 15.47 16.25 -6.62
CA TRP A 86 15.89 14.97 -6.04
C TRP A 86 17.35 14.62 -6.35
N ALA A 87 18.19 15.62 -6.66
CA ALA A 87 19.60 15.38 -6.96
C ALA A 87 20.28 14.66 -5.78
N GLY A 88 20.93 13.53 -6.08
CA GLY A 88 21.53 12.65 -5.08
C GLY A 88 20.60 11.57 -4.51
N TYR A 89 19.32 11.53 -4.91
CA TYR A 89 18.35 10.55 -4.43
C TYR A 89 17.82 9.64 -5.54
N ALA A 90 17.36 8.44 -5.18
CA ALA A 90 16.94 7.41 -6.13
C ALA A 90 15.79 7.87 -7.07
N PHE A 91 14.91 8.74 -6.57
CA PHE A 91 13.80 9.30 -7.36
C PHE A 91 14.25 10.17 -8.54
N SER A 92 15.47 10.72 -8.53
CA SER A 92 16.04 11.41 -9.70
C SER A 92 16.35 10.46 -10.87
N LYS A 93 16.42 9.14 -10.61
CA LYS A 93 16.72 8.11 -11.61
C LYS A 93 15.47 7.61 -12.33
N ASP A 94 14.39 7.38 -11.59
CA ASP A 94 13.12 6.92 -12.15
C ASP A 94 11.97 7.23 -11.18
N PHE A 95 10.98 7.96 -11.68
CA PHE A 95 9.72 8.21 -11.00
C PHE A 95 8.64 8.37 -12.06
N ARG A 96 7.61 7.53 -11.94
CA ARG A 96 6.58 7.35 -12.96
C ARG A 96 5.21 7.50 -12.32
N GLU A 97 4.25 7.86 -13.15
CA GLU A 97 2.85 7.92 -12.77
C GLU A 97 2.38 6.55 -12.25
N GLU A 98 1.55 6.58 -11.22
CA GLU A 98 0.94 5.39 -10.65
C GLU A 98 0.00 4.73 -11.66
N ARG A 99 -0.09 3.40 -11.62
CA ARG A 99 -1.09 2.63 -12.37
C ARG A 99 -1.69 1.56 -11.48
N GLY A 100 -2.63 0.78 -12.01
CA GLY A 100 -3.44 -0.11 -11.18
C GLY A 100 -2.64 -1.19 -10.46
N HIS A 101 -3.23 -1.69 -9.37
CA HIS A 101 -2.60 -2.60 -8.41
C HIS A 101 -1.98 -3.86 -9.02
N ALA A 102 -2.53 -4.38 -10.12
CA ALA A 102 -1.96 -5.53 -10.84
C ALA A 102 -0.49 -5.33 -11.24
N TYR A 103 -0.05 -4.09 -11.43
CA TYR A 103 1.30 -3.76 -11.87
C TYR A 103 2.27 -3.40 -10.75
N MET A 104 1.80 -3.18 -9.51
CA MET A 104 2.64 -2.57 -8.45
C MET A 104 3.93 -3.34 -8.18
N LEU A 105 3.87 -4.68 -8.24
CA LEU A 105 5.01 -5.56 -7.97
C LEU A 105 6.00 -5.53 -9.14
N GLU A 106 5.48 -5.61 -10.36
CA GLU A 106 6.29 -5.53 -11.58
C GLU A 106 6.98 -4.16 -11.68
N ASP A 107 6.24 -3.09 -11.43
CA ASP A 107 6.75 -1.71 -11.46
C ASP A 107 7.82 -1.47 -10.41
N GLN A 108 7.59 -1.97 -9.19
CA GLN A 108 8.60 -1.93 -8.16
C GLN A 108 9.80 -2.82 -8.47
N THR A 109 9.66 -3.90 -9.23
CA THR A 109 10.79 -4.77 -9.62
C THR A 109 11.71 -4.08 -10.62
N PHE A 110 11.13 -3.38 -11.60
CA PHE A 110 11.88 -2.83 -12.74
C PHE A 110 12.13 -1.33 -12.70
N THR A 111 11.73 -0.65 -11.62
CA THR A 111 12.03 0.77 -11.49
C THR A 111 13.54 1.04 -11.50
N GLY A 112 13.94 2.12 -12.17
CA GLY A 112 15.33 2.58 -12.19
C GLY A 112 15.86 3.02 -10.82
N ARG A 113 15.01 3.13 -9.79
CA ARG A 113 15.42 3.43 -8.41
C ARG A 113 16.31 2.35 -7.80
N HIS A 114 16.33 1.14 -8.35
CA HIS A 114 17.27 0.06 -7.98
C HIS A 114 18.73 0.30 -8.42
N ALA A 115 19.01 1.41 -9.12
CA ALA A 115 20.38 1.85 -9.38
C ALA A 115 21.20 2.10 -8.09
N VAL A 116 20.52 2.22 -6.94
CA VAL A 116 21.13 2.17 -5.60
C VAL A 116 20.49 1.02 -4.81
N PRO A 117 21.21 0.41 -3.84
CA PRO A 117 20.65 -0.66 -3.02
C PRO A 117 19.37 -0.22 -2.30
N GLN A 118 18.29 -1.00 -2.47
CA GLN A 118 17.01 -0.80 -1.79
C GLN A 118 16.80 -1.88 -0.71
N PRO A 119 16.17 -1.54 0.43
CA PRO A 119 15.83 -2.51 1.45
C PRO A 119 14.60 -3.35 1.09
N GLY A 120 14.47 -4.51 1.71
CA GLY A 120 13.33 -5.40 1.58
C GLY A 120 12.03 -4.77 2.11
N THR A 121 12.15 -3.74 2.94
CA THR A 121 11.07 -2.84 3.33
C THR A 121 10.24 -2.33 2.15
N CYS A 122 10.85 -2.12 0.98
CA CYS A 122 10.14 -1.70 -0.23
C CYS A 122 9.11 -2.73 -0.74
N MET A 123 9.08 -3.95 -0.22
CA MET A 123 8.04 -4.93 -0.55
C MET A 123 6.71 -4.66 0.19
N HIS A 124 6.75 -3.92 1.31
CA HIS A 124 5.61 -3.73 2.23
C HIS A 124 4.32 -3.30 1.52
N CYS A 125 4.43 -2.36 0.57
CA CYS A 125 3.29 -1.78 -0.13
C CYS A 125 3.18 -2.22 -1.60
N HIS A 126 4.08 -3.10 -2.07
CA HIS A 126 4.21 -3.44 -3.49
C HIS A 126 3.99 -4.93 -3.77
N ALA A 127 3.66 -5.73 -2.76
CA ALA A 127 3.35 -7.15 -2.91
C ALA A 127 2.34 -7.61 -1.84
N SER A 128 1.80 -8.81 -2.05
CA SER A 128 1.08 -9.56 -1.02
C SER A 128 2.09 -10.12 -0.01
N VAL A 129 2.39 -9.35 1.05
CA VAL A 129 3.45 -9.69 2.02
C VAL A 129 2.95 -10.36 3.30
N TYR A 130 1.64 -10.56 3.48
CA TYR A 130 1.10 -11.19 4.69
C TYR A 130 1.66 -12.60 4.94
N VAL A 131 1.57 -13.48 3.93
CA VAL A 131 2.09 -14.84 4.00
C VAL A 131 3.62 -14.86 4.09
N PRO A 132 4.36 -14.07 3.28
CA PRO A 132 5.82 -13.92 3.45
C PRO A 132 6.24 -13.51 4.86
N TYR A 133 5.57 -12.54 5.48
CA TYR A 133 5.85 -12.14 6.86
C TYR A 133 5.57 -13.28 7.83
N LYS A 134 4.41 -13.94 7.75
CA LYS A 134 4.13 -15.10 8.63
C LYS A 134 5.17 -16.20 8.50
N LYS A 135 5.61 -16.53 7.28
CA LYS A 135 6.66 -17.54 7.04
C LYS A 135 8.00 -17.11 7.64
N LEU A 136 8.44 -15.88 7.38
CA LEU A 136 9.70 -15.37 7.92
C LEU A 136 9.70 -15.28 9.45
N GLY A 137 8.56 -14.93 10.04
CA GLY A 137 8.40 -14.72 11.47
C GLY A 137 7.94 -15.94 12.27
N ASP A 138 7.93 -17.13 11.66
CA ASP A 138 7.48 -18.38 12.33
C ASP A 138 6.05 -18.25 12.90
N GLY A 139 5.16 -17.61 12.12
CA GLY A 139 3.77 -17.30 12.48
C GLY A 139 3.56 -15.90 13.06
N ASP A 140 4.62 -15.22 13.50
CA ASP A 140 4.56 -13.85 14.03
C ASP A 140 4.78 -12.81 12.93
N LEU A 141 3.74 -12.02 12.66
CA LEU A 141 3.75 -11.01 11.61
C LEU A 141 4.77 -9.89 11.85
N ILE A 142 5.00 -9.49 13.10
CA ILE A 142 5.94 -8.41 13.44
C ILE A 142 7.39 -8.89 13.24
N LYS A 143 7.70 -10.10 13.71
CA LYS A 143 9.03 -10.70 13.48
C LYS A 143 9.33 -10.89 12.01
N GLY A 144 8.33 -11.29 11.22
CA GLY A 144 8.44 -11.41 9.77
C GLY A 144 8.71 -10.07 9.08
N PHE A 145 7.99 -9.03 9.49
CA PHE A 145 8.19 -7.67 9.03
C PHE A 145 9.59 -7.15 9.34
N GLU A 146 10.09 -7.36 10.57
CA GLU A 146 11.46 -7.02 10.97
C GLU A 146 12.49 -7.71 10.11
N LYS A 147 12.41 -9.04 10.01
CA LYS A 147 13.33 -9.84 9.20
C LYS A 147 13.35 -9.40 7.74
N MET A 148 12.19 -9.10 7.14
CA MET A 148 12.13 -8.67 5.74
C MET A 148 12.71 -7.26 5.54
N ASN A 149 12.54 -6.33 6.48
CA ASN A 149 13.02 -4.96 6.34
C ASN A 149 14.54 -4.90 6.16
N GLU A 150 15.27 -5.70 6.95
CA GLU A 150 16.73 -5.78 6.93
C GLU A 150 17.29 -6.44 5.67
N MET A 151 16.49 -7.22 4.95
CA MET A 151 16.94 -7.92 3.75
C MET A 151 17.27 -6.91 2.63
N PRO A 152 18.21 -7.23 1.72
CA PRO A 152 18.26 -6.55 0.43
C PRO A 152 16.96 -6.79 -0.36
N TYR A 153 16.48 -5.77 -1.08
CA TYR A 153 15.26 -5.86 -1.89
C TYR A 153 15.28 -7.07 -2.83
N SER A 154 16.41 -7.36 -3.46
CA SER A 154 16.56 -8.49 -4.40
C SER A 154 16.36 -9.87 -3.75
N GLN A 155 16.54 -9.98 -2.43
CA GLN A 155 16.23 -11.19 -1.67
C GLN A 155 14.76 -11.20 -1.26
N ALA A 156 14.26 -10.09 -0.69
CA ALA A 156 12.86 -9.97 -0.28
C ALA A 156 11.89 -10.16 -1.45
N ARG A 157 12.23 -9.65 -2.64
CA ARG A 157 11.43 -9.82 -3.87
C ARG A 157 11.18 -11.28 -4.23
N LYS A 158 12.11 -12.20 -3.92
CA LYS A 158 11.95 -13.63 -4.21
C LYS A 158 10.94 -14.33 -3.29
N LEU A 159 10.49 -13.65 -2.23
CA LEU A 159 9.58 -14.21 -1.25
C LEU A 159 8.10 -13.93 -1.55
N ALA A 160 7.80 -13.11 -2.57
CA ALA A 160 6.43 -12.76 -2.92
C ALA A 160 6.21 -12.86 -4.43
N ASP A 161 5.19 -13.60 -4.85
CA ASP A 161 4.89 -13.82 -6.27
C ASP A 161 3.78 -12.92 -6.81
N HIS A 162 2.98 -12.33 -5.93
CA HIS A 162 1.81 -11.54 -6.29
C HIS A 162 1.93 -10.08 -5.83
N PRO A 163 1.36 -9.12 -6.60
CA PRO A 163 1.04 -7.80 -6.06
C PRO A 163 0.04 -7.92 -4.88
N VAL A 164 -0.40 -6.81 -4.30
CA VAL A 164 -1.43 -6.85 -3.24
C VAL A 164 -2.60 -7.72 -3.68
N SER A 165 -3.05 -8.62 -2.81
CA SER A 165 -4.04 -9.64 -3.10
C SER A 165 -5.20 -9.56 -2.10
N CYS A 166 -6.20 -10.43 -2.28
CA CYS A 166 -7.40 -10.48 -1.46
C CYS A 166 -7.07 -10.64 0.04
N ILE A 167 -6.06 -11.46 0.36
CA ILE A 167 -5.66 -11.81 1.72
C ILE A 167 -5.11 -10.62 2.53
N ASP A 168 -4.63 -9.57 1.87
CA ASP A 168 -4.03 -8.39 2.51
C ASP A 168 -5.07 -7.46 3.14
N CYS A 169 -6.33 -7.60 2.72
CA CYS A 169 -7.45 -6.75 3.17
C CYS A 169 -8.64 -7.56 3.71
N HIS A 170 -8.73 -8.86 3.42
CA HIS A 170 -9.86 -9.71 3.81
C HIS A 170 -9.42 -10.92 4.64
N SER A 171 -10.19 -11.22 5.69
CA SER A 171 -10.08 -12.48 6.43
C SER A 171 -10.64 -13.64 5.58
N PRO A 172 -9.87 -14.71 5.28
CA PRO A 172 -10.32 -15.83 4.45
C PRO A 172 -11.56 -16.55 5.00
N ASP A 173 -11.73 -16.56 6.33
CA ASP A 173 -12.81 -17.29 7.00
C ASP A 173 -14.15 -16.56 6.94
N THR A 174 -14.13 -15.23 7.07
CA THR A 174 -15.33 -14.39 7.26
C THR A 174 -15.55 -13.35 6.16
N MET A 175 -14.55 -13.09 5.32
CA MET A 175 -14.46 -11.96 4.37
C MET A 175 -14.48 -10.57 5.01
N GLU A 176 -14.48 -10.48 6.34
CA GLU A 176 -14.38 -9.20 7.05
C GLU A 176 -13.09 -8.50 6.67
N LEU A 177 -13.16 -7.17 6.62
CA LEU A 177 -11.98 -6.36 6.38
C LEU A 177 -11.02 -6.52 7.55
N ARG A 178 -9.73 -6.62 7.24
CA ARG A 178 -8.66 -6.64 8.22
C ARG A 178 -7.48 -5.83 7.71
N VAL A 179 -6.74 -5.24 8.64
CA VAL A 179 -5.40 -4.73 8.42
C VAL A 179 -4.42 -5.89 8.63
N THR A 180 -3.47 -6.01 7.72
CA THR A 180 -2.40 -7.03 7.71
C THR A 180 -1.00 -6.42 7.70
N ARG A 181 -0.86 -5.09 7.59
CA ARG A 181 0.44 -4.41 7.51
C ARG A 181 0.89 -3.88 8.88
N PRO A 182 1.98 -4.41 9.47
CA PRO A 182 2.51 -3.93 10.75
C PRO A 182 2.78 -2.42 10.82
N GLY A 183 3.31 -1.83 9.74
CA GLY A 183 3.55 -0.38 9.65
C GLY A 183 2.30 0.43 9.95
N PHE A 184 1.16 0.06 9.34
CA PHE A 184 -0.12 0.72 9.62
C PHE A 184 -0.67 0.41 11.00
N MET A 185 -0.60 -0.83 11.47
CA MET A 185 -1.05 -1.19 12.82
C MET A 185 -0.34 -0.37 13.90
N GLU A 186 0.96 -0.16 13.76
CA GLU A 186 1.77 0.65 14.67
C GLU A 186 1.51 2.15 14.48
N GLY A 187 1.45 2.62 13.23
CA GLY A 187 1.17 4.01 12.89
C GLY A 187 -0.18 4.48 13.42
N ILE A 188 -1.27 3.75 13.12
CA ILE A 188 -2.62 4.13 13.57
C ILE A 188 -2.74 4.05 15.09
N ARG A 189 -2.03 3.10 15.73
CA ARG A 189 -1.96 3.03 17.20
C ARG A 189 -1.28 4.26 17.79
N ALA A 190 -0.18 4.71 17.20
CA ALA A 190 0.51 5.93 17.62
C ALA A 190 -0.36 7.18 17.43
N LEU A 191 -1.06 7.28 16.29
CA LEU A 191 -1.99 8.38 16.02
C LEU A 191 -3.16 8.40 17.02
N LYS A 192 -3.77 7.25 17.30
CA LYS A 192 -4.87 7.17 18.26
C LYS A 192 -4.38 7.46 19.68
N ALA A 193 -3.15 7.09 20.03
CA ALA A 193 -2.53 7.44 21.31
C ALA A 193 -2.33 8.95 21.47
N SER A 194 -1.92 9.67 20.41
CA SER A 194 -1.81 11.14 20.45
C SER A 194 -3.18 11.84 20.56
N GLN A 195 -4.25 11.13 20.20
CA GLN A 195 -5.65 11.54 20.39
C GLN A 195 -6.26 11.07 21.73
N GLY A 196 -5.45 10.49 22.63
CA GLY A 196 -5.88 10.04 23.96
C GLY A 196 -6.42 8.61 24.03
N ILE A 197 -6.45 7.86 22.93
CA ILE A 197 -6.90 6.47 22.86
C ILE A 197 -5.68 5.54 22.94
N LYS A 198 -5.40 5.03 24.15
CA LYS A 198 -4.28 4.11 24.39
C LYS A 198 -4.61 2.69 23.94
N ASN A 199 -3.57 1.92 23.60
CA ASN A 199 -3.66 0.49 23.25
C ASN A 199 -4.66 0.20 22.12
N TYR A 200 -4.77 1.12 21.15
CA TYR A 200 -5.67 0.93 20.01
C TYR A 200 -5.25 -0.30 19.19
N ASP A 201 -6.20 -1.23 19.03
CA ASP A 201 -6.12 -2.34 18.09
C ASP A 201 -7.11 -2.10 16.97
N VAL A 202 -6.57 -1.86 15.76
CA VAL A 202 -7.36 -1.53 14.58
C VAL A 202 -8.31 -2.66 14.19
N ASN A 203 -7.90 -3.93 14.30
CA ASN A 203 -8.72 -5.05 13.86
C ASN A 203 -9.82 -5.40 14.89
N ALA A 204 -9.64 -5.02 16.15
CA ALA A 204 -10.64 -5.23 17.19
C ALA A 204 -11.61 -4.03 17.35
N THR A 205 -11.15 -2.81 17.05
CA THR A 205 -11.84 -1.58 17.47
C THR A 205 -12.36 -0.75 16.30
N ALA A 206 -11.75 -0.83 15.12
CA ALA A 206 -12.13 0.03 14.00
C ALA A 206 -13.57 -0.25 13.55
N SER A 207 -14.33 0.82 13.35
CA SER A 207 -15.67 0.71 12.77
C SER A 207 -15.59 0.24 11.32
N ARG A 208 -16.71 -0.29 10.79
CA ARG A 208 -16.81 -0.64 9.36
C ARG A 208 -16.47 0.55 8.46
N GLN A 209 -16.86 1.77 8.84
CA GLN A 209 -16.58 2.96 8.04
C GLN A 209 -15.11 3.36 8.08
N GLU A 210 -14.44 3.23 9.23
CA GLU A 210 -12.99 3.42 9.32
C GLU A 210 -12.25 2.36 8.49
N MET A 211 -12.66 1.09 8.56
CA MET A 211 -12.02 0.00 7.82
C MET A 211 -12.08 0.19 6.30
N ARG A 212 -13.13 0.87 5.78
CA ARG A 212 -13.26 1.24 4.36
C ARG A 212 -12.24 2.27 3.88
N THR A 213 -11.52 2.90 4.80
CA THR A 213 -10.36 3.76 4.54
C THR A 213 -9.06 3.07 4.95
N TYR A 214 -9.05 2.42 6.12
CA TYR A 214 -7.82 1.87 6.71
C TYR A 214 -7.18 0.76 5.87
N VAL A 215 -7.96 -0.01 5.11
CA VAL A 215 -7.37 -1.00 4.18
C VAL A 215 -6.54 -0.34 3.06
N CYS A 216 -6.86 0.89 2.66
CA CYS A 216 -6.08 1.69 1.72
C CYS A 216 -4.88 2.35 2.40
N ALA A 217 -5.10 2.89 3.61
CA ALA A 217 -4.07 3.52 4.43
C ALA A 217 -3.00 2.55 4.94
N GLN A 218 -3.15 1.24 4.67
CA GLN A 218 -2.06 0.30 4.82
C GLN A 218 -0.83 0.69 4.00
N CYS A 219 -1.02 1.34 2.85
CA CYS A 219 0.03 1.68 1.90
C CYS A 219 0.04 3.16 1.46
N HIS A 220 -1.14 3.78 1.32
CA HIS A 220 -1.32 5.15 0.81
C HIS A 220 -1.10 6.21 1.89
N VAL A 221 0.15 6.31 2.34
CA VAL A 221 0.59 7.10 3.50
C VAL A 221 1.99 7.64 3.33
N GLU A 222 2.33 8.66 4.11
CA GLU A 222 3.72 9.08 4.33
C GLU A 222 4.47 8.05 5.19
N TYR A 223 5.73 7.76 4.84
CA TYR A 223 6.56 6.83 5.58
C TYR A 223 8.04 7.13 5.45
N HIS A 224 8.81 6.71 6.46
CA HIS A 224 10.27 6.69 6.40
C HIS A 224 10.83 5.36 6.89
N PHE A 225 12.14 5.16 6.66
CA PHE A 225 12.87 3.98 7.12
C PHE A 225 13.75 4.33 8.32
N LYS A 226 13.38 3.82 9.49
CA LYS A 226 14.06 4.05 10.75
C LYS A 226 15.23 3.08 10.93
N GLY A 227 16.37 3.63 11.36
CA GLY A 227 17.53 2.85 11.79
C GLY A 227 18.31 2.16 10.66
N PRO A 228 19.44 1.51 11.00
CA PRO A 228 20.19 0.68 10.05
C PRO A 228 19.37 -0.49 9.51
N GLU A 229 18.38 -0.97 10.27
CA GLU A 229 17.47 -2.06 9.90
C GLU A 229 16.45 -1.64 8.82
N LYS A 230 16.38 -0.35 8.49
CA LYS A 230 15.44 0.23 7.53
C LYS A 230 13.99 -0.12 7.83
N ARG A 231 13.60 -0.18 9.12
CA ARG A 231 12.23 -0.48 9.54
C ARG A 231 11.28 0.61 9.06
N LEU A 232 10.22 0.25 8.34
CA LEU A 232 9.20 1.21 7.90
C LEU A 232 8.36 1.71 9.09
N VAL A 233 8.20 3.02 9.16
CA VAL A 233 7.48 3.72 10.23
C VAL A 233 6.65 4.85 9.62
N TYR A 234 5.39 4.97 10.06
CA TYR A 234 4.52 6.10 9.73
C TYR A 234 4.69 7.20 10.79
N PRO A 235 5.09 8.43 10.43
CA PRO A 235 5.51 9.48 11.36
C PRO A 235 4.32 10.18 12.05
N TRP A 236 3.38 9.41 12.60
CA TRP A 236 2.09 9.92 13.10
C TRP A 236 2.02 10.10 14.63
N ALA A 237 3.14 9.92 15.33
CA ALA A 237 3.21 9.97 16.79
C ALA A 237 2.71 11.30 17.37
N ASP A 238 2.86 12.40 16.62
CA ASP A 238 2.40 13.73 17.01
C ASP A 238 1.16 14.18 16.20
N GLY A 239 0.58 13.29 15.39
CA GLY A 239 -0.51 13.58 14.47
C GLY A 239 -0.10 13.53 12.99
N ILE A 240 -1.07 13.72 12.11
CA ILE A 240 -0.94 13.52 10.65
C ILE A 240 -0.91 14.82 9.83
N LYS A 241 -0.79 15.97 10.50
CA LYS A 241 -0.58 17.24 9.80
C LYS A 241 0.87 17.34 9.33
N VAL A 242 1.11 18.05 8.24
CA VAL A 242 2.47 18.23 7.71
C VAL A 242 3.38 18.88 8.76
N GLU A 243 2.88 19.83 9.54
CA GLU A 243 3.65 20.49 10.60
C GLU A 243 4.05 19.50 11.71
N ASN A 244 3.18 18.53 12.02
CA ASN A 244 3.45 17.52 13.04
C ASN A 244 4.47 16.50 12.54
N ILE A 245 4.37 16.10 11.28
CA ILE A 245 5.29 15.16 10.64
C ILE A 245 6.69 15.79 10.49
N VAL A 246 6.77 17.06 10.08
CA VAL A 246 8.05 17.79 10.03
C VAL A 246 8.66 17.93 11.43
N ALA A 247 7.87 18.33 12.43
CA ALA A 247 8.35 18.41 13.81
C ALA A 247 8.82 17.06 14.36
N TYR A 248 8.17 15.95 13.97
CA TYR A 248 8.62 14.60 14.29
C TYR A 248 10.03 14.34 13.74
N PHE A 249 10.26 14.64 12.45
CA PHE A 249 11.55 14.45 11.79
C PHE A 249 12.65 15.34 12.37
N ASP A 250 12.35 16.61 12.64
CA ASP A 250 13.27 17.55 13.28
C ASP A 250 13.72 17.03 14.66
N ARG A 251 12.77 16.54 15.47
CA ARG A 251 13.06 16.02 16.82
C ARG A 251 13.99 14.81 16.80
N ILE A 252 13.89 13.97 15.77
CA ILE A 252 14.76 12.79 15.64
C ILE A 252 16.01 13.05 14.79
N GLY A 253 16.19 14.28 14.27
CA GLY A 253 17.31 14.64 13.39
C GLY A 253 17.35 13.80 12.11
N PHE A 254 16.18 13.47 11.54
CA PHE A 254 16.10 12.60 10.38
C PHE A 254 16.28 13.35 9.07
N LYS A 255 16.90 12.69 8.11
CA LYS A 255 16.97 13.08 6.70
C LYS A 255 16.90 11.83 5.84
N ASP A 256 16.28 11.96 4.68
CA ASP A 256 16.30 10.89 3.67
C ASP A 256 17.60 10.92 2.87
N TRP A 257 18.06 12.11 2.50
CA TRP A 257 19.34 12.29 1.80
C TRP A 257 19.92 13.68 2.00
N THR A 258 21.19 13.83 1.62
CA THR A 258 21.83 15.14 1.43
C THR A 258 21.77 15.49 -0.05
N HIS A 259 21.16 16.62 -0.39
CA HIS A 259 21.00 17.09 -1.76
C HIS A 259 22.37 17.32 -2.43
N ALA A 260 22.59 16.70 -3.59
CA ALA A 260 23.92 16.66 -4.21
C ALA A 260 24.46 18.05 -4.61
N ASP A 261 23.58 18.96 -5.06
CA ASP A 261 24.01 20.27 -5.57
C ASP A 261 24.13 21.34 -4.47
N THR A 262 23.37 21.23 -3.39
CA THR A 262 23.22 22.29 -2.37
C THR A 262 23.78 21.90 -1.00
N GLY A 263 23.98 20.60 -0.75
CA GLY A 263 24.37 20.08 0.56
C GLY A 263 23.25 20.10 1.60
N ALA A 264 22.02 20.50 1.23
CA ALA A 264 20.90 20.55 2.15
C ALA A 264 20.51 19.13 2.64
N GLU A 265 20.09 19.02 3.90
CA GLU A 265 19.48 17.80 4.43
C GLU A 265 17.98 17.82 4.08
N VAL A 266 17.50 16.79 3.39
CA VAL A 266 16.17 16.82 2.76
C VAL A 266 15.33 15.63 3.23
N LEU A 267 14.03 15.89 3.38
CA LEU A 267 12.97 14.91 3.60
C LEU A 267 12.26 14.61 2.27
N LYS A 268 11.99 13.34 2.00
CA LYS A 268 11.13 12.92 0.89
C LYS A 268 9.73 12.69 1.45
N ALA A 269 8.73 13.29 0.82
CA ALA A 269 7.33 12.93 1.04
C ALA A 269 6.86 11.89 0.01
N GLN A 270 6.13 10.87 0.45
CA GLN A 270 5.57 9.78 -0.34
C GLN A 270 4.06 9.74 -0.16
N HIS A 271 3.33 9.84 -1.28
CA HIS A 271 1.90 9.54 -1.43
C HIS A 271 1.06 9.63 -0.12
N PRO A 272 0.95 10.83 0.50
CA PRO A 272 0.33 11.00 1.82
C PRO A 272 -1.20 11.08 1.71
N GLU A 273 -1.83 10.18 0.94
CA GLU A 273 -3.26 10.30 0.64
C GLU A 273 -4.11 10.18 1.89
N PHE A 274 -3.80 9.27 2.83
CA PHE A 274 -4.56 9.14 4.07
C PHE A 274 -4.48 10.41 4.92
N GLU A 275 -3.28 10.98 5.08
CA GLU A 275 -3.03 12.19 5.86
C GLU A 275 -3.74 13.41 5.25
N MET A 276 -3.67 13.53 3.93
CA MET A 276 -4.31 14.62 3.18
C MET A 276 -5.84 14.46 3.15
N TRP A 277 -6.36 13.26 2.84
CA TRP A 277 -7.79 12.96 2.84
C TRP A 277 -8.41 13.20 4.22
N SER A 278 -7.74 12.80 5.30
CA SER A 278 -8.25 12.91 6.68
C SER A 278 -8.53 14.35 7.10
N GLN A 279 -7.92 15.33 6.42
CA GLN A 279 -8.13 16.76 6.66
C GLN A 279 -9.07 17.41 5.63
N GLY A 280 -9.57 16.64 4.67
CA GLY A 280 -10.47 17.09 3.62
C GLY A 280 -11.94 17.16 4.05
N VAL A 281 -12.76 17.81 3.21
CA VAL A 281 -14.21 17.89 3.44
C VAL A 281 -14.88 16.52 3.39
N HIS A 282 -14.44 15.62 2.51
CA HIS A 282 -14.99 14.27 2.38
C HIS A 282 -14.82 13.46 3.68
N ALA A 283 -13.62 13.43 4.27
CA ALA A 283 -13.39 12.75 5.54
C ALA A 283 -14.22 13.36 6.68
N ARG A 284 -14.28 14.70 6.77
CA ARG A 284 -15.13 15.38 7.77
C ARG A 284 -16.62 15.07 7.61
N SER A 285 -17.06 14.80 6.38
CA SER A 285 -18.43 14.36 6.07
C SER A 285 -18.62 12.85 6.16
N GLY A 286 -17.62 12.08 6.61
CA GLY A 286 -17.69 10.64 6.79
C GLY A 286 -17.53 9.80 5.52
N VAL A 287 -17.11 10.39 4.40
CA VAL A 287 -16.91 9.68 3.12
C VAL A 287 -15.55 9.00 3.08
N SER A 288 -15.54 7.67 2.99
CA SER A 288 -14.36 6.80 2.96
C SER A 288 -13.72 6.67 1.58
N CYS A 289 -12.48 6.15 1.51
CA CYS A 289 -11.81 5.85 0.24
C CYS A 289 -12.66 4.93 -0.65
N ALA A 290 -13.21 3.87 -0.06
CA ALA A 290 -14.03 2.91 -0.77
C ALA A 290 -15.38 3.49 -1.28
N ASP A 291 -15.86 4.62 -0.78
CA ASP A 291 -17.08 5.25 -1.31
C ASP A 291 -16.86 5.79 -2.73
N CYS A 292 -15.63 6.25 -3.05
CA CYS A 292 -15.29 6.79 -4.36
C CYS A 292 -14.53 5.78 -5.24
N HIS A 293 -13.57 5.04 -4.67
CA HIS A 293 -12.68 4.16 -5.44
C HIS A 293 -13.17 2.71 -5.53
N MET A 294 -14.10 2.31 -4.66
CA MET A 294 -14.75 0.99 -4.70
C MET A 294 -16.27 1.12 -4.56
N PRO A 295 -16.93 1.95 -5.40
CA PRO A 295 -18.36 2.20 -5.26
C PRO A 295 -19.14 0.91 -5.53
N TYR A 296 -20.29 0.76 -4.89
CA TYR A 296 -21.19 -0.34 -5.21
C TYR A 296 -21.59 -0.28 -6.69
N LYS A 297 -21.41 -1.38 -7.40
CA LYS A 297 -21.83 -1.55 -8.79
C LYS A 297 -22.95 -2.56 -8.86
N ARG A 298 -23.99 -2.24 -9.64
CA ARG A 298 -24.99 -3.24 -10.04
C ARG A 298 -24.49 -3.90 -11.32
N VAL A 299 -24.33 -5.22 -11.30
CA VAL A 299 -23.89 -6.02 -12.45
C VAL A 299 -24.99 -7.04 -12.74
N GLY A 300 -25.57 -6.98 -13.95
CA GLY A 300 -26.77 -7.73 -14.32
C GLY A 300 -28.02 -6.84 -14.37
N ALA A 301 -29.19 -7.48 -14.37
CA ALA A 301 -30.50 -6.83 -14.52
C ALA A 301 -31.05 -6.23 -13.22
#